data_AF-A0A2A4YSV8-F1
#
_entry.id   AF-A0A2A4YSV8-F1
#
_cell.length_a   1.000
_cell.length_b   1.000
_cell.length_c   1.000
_cell.angle_alpha   90.00
_cell.angle_beta   90.00
_cell.angle_gamma   90.00
#
_symmetry.space_group_name_H-M   'P 1'
#
loop_
_entity.id
_entity.type
_entity.pdbx_description
1 polymer ?
#
loop_
_entity_poly.entity_id
_entity_poly.type
_entity_poly.pdbx_seq_one_letter_code
_entity_poly.pdbx_strand_id
1 'polypeptide(L)'
;MGILMEGCTTIKQINTTITNNKITVNKTEFEGNKFIILNNDQLQTPIYLNKINEQNYAALLMLCTHKNCDVKPTGSFLTCPCHGSEFDNDGKVLKGPATANLTAYQTQIKETTIIIDINQAIKS
;
A
#
# COMPACT_ATOMS: atom_id res chain seq x y z
N MET A 1 -10.34 -33.54 18.26
CA MET A 1 -10.45 -32.55 17.16
C MET A 1 -9.34 -31.54 17.32
N GLY A 2 -8.26 -31.66 16.54
CA GLY A 2 -7.19 -30.67 16.53
C GLY A 2 -7.70 -29.40 15.85
N ILE A 3 -7.67 -28.29 16.57
CA ILE A 3 -7.98 -26.97 16.04
C ILE A 3 -6.80 -26.59 15.14
N LEU A 4 -7.06 -26.51 13.84
CA LEU A 4 -6.12 -25.95 12.88
C LEU A 4 -5.91 -24.48 13.26
N MET A 5 -4.71 -24.16 13.74
CA MET A 5 -4.27 -22.77 13.88
C MET A 5 -4.14 -22.20 12.46
N GLU A 6 -5.14 -21.44 12.04
CA GLU A 6 -5.04 -20.58 10.87
C GLU A 6 -3.91 -19.59 11.14
N GLY A 7 -2.81 -19.72 10.40
CA GLY A 7 -1.64 -18.87 10.56
C GLY A 7 -2.03 -17.42 10.37
N CYS A 8 -2.01 -16.64 11.45
CA CYS A 8 -2.04 -15.18 11.38
C CYS A 8 -0.83 -14.74 10.55
N THR A 9 -1.03 -14.49 9.27
CA THR A 9 -0.06 -13.80 8.44
C THR A 9 -0.09 -12.36 8.91
N THR A 10 0.73 -12.02 9.91
CA THR A 10 0.84 -10.66 10.41
C THR A 10 1.37 -9.79 9.28
N ILE A 11 0.53 -8.92 8.74
CA ILE A 11 0.93 -7.92 7.76
C ILE A 11 1.98 -7.02 8.40
N LYS A 12 3.18 -6.93 7.80
CA LYS A 12 4.23 -6.02 8.26
C LYS A 12 3.76 -4.57 8.07
N GLN A 13 3.74 -3.83 9.17
CA GLN A 13 3.48 -2.40 9.18
C GLN A 13 4.63 -1.69 9.89
N ILE A 14 5.03 -0.54 9.37
CA ILE A 14 6.07 0.31 9.97
C ILE A 14 5.58 1.74 10.08
N ASN A 15 6.00 2.43 11.14
CA ASN A 15 5.79 3.87 11.26
C ASN A 15 6.91 4.58 10.51
N THR A 16 6.55 5.54 9.67
CA THR A 16 7.51 6.30 8.87
C THR A 16 7.46 7.79 9.20
N THR A 17 8.47 8.54 8.76
CA THR A 17 8.53 10.00 8.89
C THR A 17 8.53 10.62 7.50
N ILE A 18 7.79 11.72 7.33
CA ILE A 18 7.80 12.50 6.10
C ILE A 18 8.77 13.66 6.27
N THR A 19 9.71 13.80 5.34
CA THR A 19 10.63 14.95 5.27
C THR A 19 10.56 15.52 3.87
N ASN A 20 10.28 16.82 3.72
CA ASN A 20 10.13 17.49 2.43
C ASN A 20 9.16 16.76 1.48
N ASN A 21 8.00 16.34 1.98
CA ASN A 21 6.99 15.56 1.24
C ASN A 21 7.50 14.23 0.68
N LYS A 22 8.55 13.67 1.29
CA LYS A 22 9.11 12.39 0.90
C LYS A 22 9.16 11.43 2.07
N ILE A 23 8.85 10.19 1.77
CA ILE A 23 8.99 9.05 2.67
C ILE A 23 10.18 8.23 2.17
N THR A 24 11.12 7.91 3.05
CA THR A 24 12.27 7.04 2.72
C THR A 24 12.11 5.71 3.45
N VAL A 25 12.18 4.62 2.71
CA VAL A 25 12.03 3.25 3.22
C VAL A 25 13.28 2.45 2.84
N ASN A 26 13.83 1.68 3.77
CA ASN A 26 14.91 0.75 3.44
C ASN A 26 14.32 -0.52 2.80
N LYS A 27 14.95 -1.04 1.73
CA LYS A 27 14.54 -2.29 1.09
C LYS A 27 14.55 -3.47 2.07
N THR A 28 15.37 -3.42 3.13
CA THR A 28 15.40 -4.45 4.18
C THR A 28 14.12 -4.53 4.99
N GLU A 29 13.33 -3.45 5.08
CA GLU A 29 12.06 -3.41 5.84
C GLU A 29 11.03 -4.42 5.33
N PHE A 30 11.18 -4.87 4.07
CA PHE A 30 10.31 -5.89 3.52
C PHE A 30 10.50 -7.24 4.19
N GLU A 31 11.68 -7.60 4.71
CA GLU A 31 11.91 -8.87 5.43
C GLU A 31 11.36 -10.12 4.70
N GLY A 32 11.39 -10.12 3.36
CA GLY A 32 10.84 -11.20 2.52
C GLY A 32 9.33 -11.10 2.21
N ASN A 33 8.62 -10.14 2.80
CA ASN A 33 7.24 -9.80 2.45
C ASN A 33 7.16 -9.19 1.05
N LYS A 34 6.03 -9.41 0.37
CA LYS A 34 5.75 -8.77 -0.92
C LYS A 34 5.31 -7.32 -0.78
N PHE A 35 4.78 -6.94 0.37
CA PHE A 35 4.35 -5.59 0.66
C PHE A 35 4.53 -5.27 2.12
N ILE A 36 4.57 -3.97 2.43
CA ILE A 36 4.51 -3.43 3.79
C ILE A 36 3.54 -2.26 3.82
N ILE A 37 2.98 -1.97 5.00
CA ILE A 37 2.14 -0.80 5.23
C ILE A 37 2.97 0.28 5.93
N LEU A 38 2.92 1.50 5.40
CA LEU A 38 3.60 2.67 5.94
C LEU A 38 2.58 3.55 6.66
N ASN A 39 2.66 3.59 7.98
CA ASN A 39 1.82 4.41 8.83
C ASN A 39 2.50 5.75 9.11
N ASN A 40 1.74 6.85 9.03
CA ASN A 40 2.20 8.17 9.43
C ASN A 40 0.99 9.05 9.75
N ASP A 41 1.03 9.73 10.90
CA ASP A 41 -0.10 10.53 11.41
C ASP A 41 -0.41 11.80 10.58
N GLN A 42 0.50 12.20 9.69
CA GLN A 42 0.31 13.33 8.77
C GLN A 42 -0.40 12.91 7.47
N LEU A 43 -0.60 11.61 7.23
CA LEU A 43 -1.36 11.10 6.10
C LEU A 43 -2.82 10.85 6.52
N GLN A 44 -3.76 11.03 5.59
CA GLN A 44 -5.16 10.68 5.82
C GLN A 44 -5.36 9.19 6.11
N THR A 45 -4.55 8.34 5.46
CA THR A 45 -4.59 6.89 5.56
C THR A 45 -3.20 6.34 5.24
N PRO A 46 -2.85 5.11 5.66
CA PRO A 46 -1.54 4.53 5.38
C PRO A 46 -1.24 4.40 3.88
N ILE A 47 0.04 4.18 3.58
CA ILE A 47 0.49 3.83 2.22
C ILE A 47 0.79 2.34 2.17
N TYR A 48 0.19 1.66 1.20
CA TYR A 48 0.54 0.30 0.82
C TYR A 48 1.72 0.34 -0.15
N LEU A 49 2.87 -0.21 0.26
CA LEU A 49 4.07 -0.28 -0.57
C LEU A 49 4.28 -1.72 -1.05
N ASN A 50 3.95 -1.97 -2.32
CA ASN A 50 4.12 -3.24 -3.00
C ASN A 50 5.50 -3.37 -3.64
N LYS A 51 6.16 -4.50 -3.48
CA LYS A 51 7.39 -4.88 -4.18
C LYS A 51 7.02 -5.70 -5.42
N ILE A 52 7.15 -5.08 -6.59
CA ILE A 52 6.98 -5.76 -7.88
C ILE A 52 8.28 -6.51 -8.22
N ASN A 53 9.42 -5.81 -8.10
CA ASN A 53 10.77 -6.38 -8.16
C ASN A 53 11.77 -5.44 -7.45
N GLU A 54 13.08 -5.70 -7.51
CA GLU A 54 14.11 -4.89 -6.82
C GLU A 54 14.24 -3.43 -7.31
N GLN A 55 13.65 -3.13 -8.47
CA GLN A 55 13.72 -1.85 -9.17
C GLN A 55 12.35 -1.19 -9.36
N ASN A 56 11.25 -1.89 -9.08
CA ASN A 56 9.89 -1.41 -9.30
C ASN A 56 9.03 -1.66 -8.06
N TYR A 57 8.39 -0.58 -7.58
CA TYR A 57 7.52 -0.59 -6.43
C TYR A 57 6.28 0.26 -6.70
N ALA A 58 5.12 -0.21 -6.25
CA ALA A 58 3.89 0.58 -6.26
C ALA A 58 3.64 1.11 -4.86
N ALA A 59 3.56 2.43 -4.72
CA ALA A 59 3.20 3.11 -3.48
C ALA A 59 1.78 3.65 -3.59
N LEU A 60 0.82 3.03 -2.90
CA LEU A 60 -0.59 3.32 -3.03
C LEU A 60 -1.13 3.95 -1.75
N LEU A 61 -1.81 5.09 -1.86
CA LEU A 61 -2.62 5.60 -0.76
C LEU A 61 -3.78 4.63 -0.53
N MET A 62 -3.93 4.12 0.69
CA MET A 62 -4.95 3.12 1.03
C MET A 62 -6.36 3.73 1.15
N LEU A 63 -6.70 4.73 0.34
CA LEU A 63 -7.96 5.46 0.35
C LEU A 63 -8.85 5.01 -0.81
N CYS A 64 -9.97 4.38 -0.51
CA CYS A 64 -10.92 3.95 -1.53
C CYS A 64 -11.50 5.15 -2.28
N THR A 65 -11.38 5.15 -3.61
CA THR A 65 -11.85 6.22 -4.50
C THR A 65 -13.37 6.36 -4.61
N HIS A 66 -14.15 5.44 -4.02
CA HIS A 66 -15.61 5.56 -3.98
C HIS A 66 -16.07 6.59 -2.94
N LYS A 67 -15.70 6.41 -1.66
CA LYS A 67 -16.18 7.22 -0.53
C LYS A 67 -15.12 7.40 0.56
N ASN A 68 -13.84 7.33 0.20
CA ASN A 68 -12.71 7.62 1.07
C ASN A 68 -12.62 6.76 2.35
N CYS A 69 -13.06 5.50 2.26
CA CYS A 69 -12.79 4.52 3.31
C CYS A 69 -11.41 3.89 3.13
N ASP A 70 -10.76 3.51 4.22
CA ASP A 70 -9.50 2.77 4.17
C ASP A 70 -9.71 1.39 3.54
N VAL A 71 -8.90 1.06 2.53
CA VAL A 71 -8.82 -0.30 1.98
C VAL A 71 -7.88 -1.15 2.83
N LYS A 72 -8.07 -2.47 2.82
CA LYS A 72 -7.21 -3.42 3.54
C LYS A 72 -6.67 -4.49 2.59
N PRO A 73 -5.38 -4.84 2.66
CA PRO A 73 -4.87 -5.95 1.89
C PRO A 73 -5.51 -7.25 2.36
N THR A 74 -6.01 -8.04 1.40
CA THR A 74 -6.69 -9.32 1.59
C THR A 74 -6.12 -10.31 0.58
N GLY A 75 -5.11 -11.08 0.98
CA GLY A 75 -4.40 -12.01 0.11
C GLY A 75 -3.67 -11.27 -1.02
N SER A 76 -4.21 -11.35 -2.24
CA SER A 76 -3.63 -10.78 -3.46
C SER A 76 -4.30 -9.48 -3.92
N PHE A 77 -5.21 -8.90 -3.13
CA PHE A 77 -5.99 -7.71 -3.47
C PHE A 77 -6.03 -6.71 -2.32
N LEU A 78 -6.47 -5.49 -2.58
CA LEU A 78 -6.94 -4.55 -1.56
C LEU A 78 -8.47 -4.44 -1.62
N THR A 79 -9.12 -4.60 -0.47
CA THR A 79 -10.57 -4.60 -0.35
C THR A 79 -11.05 -3.44 0.51
N CYS A 80 -12.03 -2.70 0.03
CA CYS A 80 -12.74 -1.67 0.79
C CYS A 80 -13.87 -2.32 1.62
N PRO A 81 -13.82 -2.27 2.96
CA PRO A 81 -14.82 -2.90 3.82
C PRO A 81 -16.18 -2.20 3.79
N CYS A 82 -16.26 -0.96 3.31
CA CYS A 82 -17.50 -0.18 3.32
C CYS A 82 -18.54 -0.68 2.32
N HIS A 83 -18.13 -0.99 1.08
CA HIS A 83 -19.04 -1.39 0.00
C HIS A 83 -18.46 -2.48 -0.92
N GLY A 84 -17.32 -3.08 -0.55
CA GLY A 84 -16.76 -4.23 -1.26
C GLY A 84 -16.04 -3.92 -2.57
N SER A 85 -15.58 -2.68 -2.77
CA SER A 85 -14.67 -2.39 -3.90
C SER A 85 -13.35 -3.13 -3.73
N GLU A 86 -12.84 -3.68 -4.83
CA GLU A 86 -11.59 -4.45 -4.84
C GLU A 86 -10.62 -3.81 -5.83
N PHE A 87 -9.34 -3.80 -5.45
CA PHE A 87 -8.23 -3.27 -6.24
C PHE A 87 -7.10 -4.31 -6.29
N ASP A 88 -6.33 -4.37 -7.37
CA ASP A 88 -5.10 -5.18 -7.40
C ASP A 88 -3.96 -4.52 -6.61
N ASN A 89 -2.82 -5.22 -6.49
CA ASN A 89 -1.66 -4.73 -5.73
C ASN A 89 -0.94 -3.54 -6.39
N ASP A 90 -1.32 -3.18 -7.62
CA ASP A 90 -0.85 -2.00 -8.33
C ASP A 90 -1.88 -0.85 -8.24
N GLY A 91 -3.00 -1.08 -7.53
CA GLY A 91 -4.04 -0.10 -7.23
C GLY A 91 -5.12 0.00 -8.28
N LYS A 92 -5.11 -0.84 -9.32
CA LYS A 92 -6.13 -0.83 -10.36
C LYS A 92 -7.45 -1.32 -9.81
N VAL A 93 -8.54 -0.63 -10.12
CA VAL A 93 -9.88 -1.08 -9.74
C VAL A 93 -10.24 -2.39 -10.47
N LEU A 94 -10.67 -3.38 -9.71
CA LEU A 94 -11.14 -4.67 -10.20
C LEU A 94 -12.65 -4.81 -10.05
N LYS A 95 -13.21 -4.23 -8.97
CA LYS A 95 -14.62 -4.36 -8.63
C LYS A 95 -15.16 -3.08 -8.01
N GLY A 96 -16.34 -2.68 -8.50
CA GLY A 96 -17.06 -1.50 -8.02
C GLY A 96 -17.63 -1.66 -6.61
N PRO A 97 -18.22 -0.60 -6.03
CA PRO A 97 -18.68 0.63 -6.71
C PRO A 97 -17.61 1.67 -7.08
N ALA A 98 -16.36 1.55 -6.64
CA ALA A 98 -15.28 2.40 -7.14
C ALA A 98 -15.14 2.25 -8.67
N THR A 99 -14.89 3.36 -9.36
CA THR A 99 -14.69 3.40 -10.83
C THR A 99 -13.31 3.91 -11.22
N ALA A 100 -12.52 4.39 -10.25
CA ALA A 100 -11.17 4.89 -10.44
C ALA A 100 -10.16 4.06 -9.62
N ASN A 101 -8.93 3.98 -10.10
CA ASN A 101 -7.82 3.32 -9.42
C ASN A 101 -7.47 4.04 -8.10
N LEU A 102 -6.82 3.33 -7.17
CA LEU A 102 -6.23 3.97 -5.99
C LEU A 102 -5.20 5.02 -6.41
N THR A 103 -5.06 6.05 -5.58
CA THR A 103 -4.02 7.06 -5.79
C THR A 103 -2.65 6.41 -5.60
N ALA A 104 -1.82 6.45 -6.63
CA ALA A 104 -0.43 6.00 -6.58
C ALA A 104 0.52 7.20 -6.48
N TYR A 105 1.63 7.03 -5.76
CA TYR A 105 2.69 8.02 -5.64
C TYR A 105 3.92 7.59 -6.43
N GLN A 106 4.66 8.58 -6.94
CA GLN A 106 5.92 8.33 -7.62
C GLN A 106 6.95 7.71 -6.67
N THR A 107 7.63 6.65 -7.13
CA THR A 107 8.71 5.99 -6.42
C THR A 107 10.05 6.23 -7.12
N GLN A 108 11.10 6.48 -6.34
CA GLN A 108 12.47 6.58 -6.80
C GLN A 108 13.30 5.53 -6.09
N ILE A 109 13.91 4.64 -6.84
CA ILE A 109 14.68 3.52 -6.30
C ILE A 109 16.15 3.91 -6.28
N LYS A 110 16.74 3.84 -5.09
CA LYS A 110 18.19 3.89 -4.89
C LYS A 110 18.71 2.48 -4.59
N GLU A 111 20.01 2.36 -4.36
CA GLU A 111 20.66 1.07 -4.09
C GLU A 111 19.96 0.31 -2.95
N THR A 112 19.83 0.95 -1.79
CA THR A 112 19.29 0.34 -0.56
C THR A 112 17.94 0.91 -0.14
N THR A 113 17.49 2.00 -0.74
CA THR A 113 16.30 2.74 -0.29
C THR A 113 15.31 3.00 -1.41
N ILE A 114 14.04 3.13 -1.02
CA ILE A 114 12.92 3.50 -1.87
C ILE A 114 12.43 4.85 -1.33
N ILE A 115 12.33 5.83 -2.21
CA ILE A 115 11.83 7.16 -1.88
C ILE A 115 10.48 7.33 -2.53
N ILE A 116 9.47 7.69 -1.75
CA ILE A 116 8.09 7.93 -2.20
C ILE A 116 7.83 9.42 -2.11
N ASP A 117 7.44 10.05 -3.21
CA ASP A 117 7.06 11.47 -3.26
C ASP A 117 5.55 11.62 -3.12
N ILE A 118 5.09 12.03 -1.93
CA ILE A 118 3.65 12.11 -1.62
C ILE A 118 2.99 13.39 -2.14
N ASN A 119 3.75 14.31 -2.73
CA ASN A 119 3.20 15.49 -3.41
C ASN A 119 2.97 15.24 -4.90
N GLN A 120 3.47 14.11 -5.43
CA GLN A 120 3.37 13.75 -6.84
C GLN A 120 2.54 12.48 -7.01
N ALA A 121 1.22 12.65 -7.00
CA ALA A 121 0.30 11.59 -7.38
C ALA A 121 0.40 11.29 -8.88
N ILE A 122 0.47 10.01 -9.21
CA ILE A 122 0.40 9.51 -10.59
C ILE A 122 -1.05 9.66 -11.04
N LYS A 123 -1.27 10.46 -12.09
CA LYS A 123 -2.59 10.59 -12.71
C LYS A 123 -2.89 9.29 -13.46
N SER A 124 -4.02 8.67 -13.12
CA SER A 124 -4.56 7.48 -13.79
C SER A 124 -5.34 7.85 -15.04
#